data_AF-A0A0P1BIT0-F1
#
_entry.id   AF-A0A0P1BIT0-F1
#
_cell.length_a   1.000
_cell.length_b   1.000
_cell.length_c   1.000
_cell.angle_alpha   90.00
_cell.angle_beta   90.00
_cell.angle_gamma   90.00
#
_symmetry.space_group_name_H-M   'P 1'
#
loop_
_entity.id
_entity.type
_entity.pdbx_description
1 polymer ?
#
loop_
_entity_poly.entity_id
_entity_poly.type
_entity_poly.pdbx_seq_one_letter_code
_entity_poly.pdbx_strand_id
1 'polypeptide(L)'
;MGGNYQIFSEMLKRSSAKLRLGASGEVTGIVKFGSLAEVIDAGYLSSTQAEKHSKWIKEAGTKWWVGTKTGGGGLYDSVFIATPWHNADISLINTHATIPSPPYVHLHVTLLITNASHPNPAYFGRGKSDAVPTSILTTHAALRKAQKQNTEKQDKNSFSGSYLHFVDAAGLARPLRIYRYTKSFFASLILGWWPGGDDKDSGLLLEFNSLSYLRKLPERKLADGRLTGEEHVVKIFSKAALNDTQLESIMGTNNLRWVFRKQWDAYPELRPTRDFPPLQVDEGGLYFLNSFETLISTMETSTVSARNAVALLLQKTFGWDFVHGGKRCDWQKGEEMLTSDMSSRRKEDDDQEAWAGWGCNSG
;
A
#
# COMPACT_ATOMS: atom_id res chain seq x y z
N MET A 1 -15.90 -3.05 16.04
CA MET A 1 -14.69 -2.44 15.42
C MET A 1 -14.90 -2.33 13.93
N GLY A 2 -14.81 -1.12 13.37
CA GLY A 2 -15.07 -0.82 11.95
C GLY A 2 -13.81 -0.57 11.10
N GLY A 3 -12.64 -1.08 11.45
CA GLY A 3 -11.42 -0.94 10.61
C GLY A 3 -10.92 0.49 10.37
N ASN A 4 -9.87 0.62 9.55
CA ASN A 4 -9.18 1.89 9.29
C ASN A 4 -10.07 2.91 8.55
N TYR A 5 -11.11 2.48 7.85
CA TYR A 5 -11.98 3.39 7.09
C TYR A 5 -12.68 4.44 7.98
N GLN A 6 -12.90 4.13 9.26
CA GLN A 6 -13.52 5.06 10.20
C GLN A 6 -12.70 6.34 10.36
N ILE A 7 -11.37 6.25 10.27
CA ILE A 7 -10.48 7.41 10.35
C ILE A 7 -10.77 8.34 9.17
N PHE A 8 -10.83 7.81 7.94
CA PHE A 8 -11.13 8.59 6.74
C PHE A 8 -12.57 9.12 6.73
N SER A 9 -13.51 8.35 7.26
CA SER A 9 -14.90 8.81 7.43
C SER A 9 -14.97 10.03 8.34
N GLU A 10 -14.23 10.01 9.44
CA GLU A 10 -14.17 11.11 10.38
C GLU A 10 -13.43 12.34 9.81
N MET A 11 -12.32 12.13 9.10
CA MET A 11 -11.61 13.20 8.37
C MET A 11 -12.54 13.92 7.39
N LEU A 12 -13.28 13.16 6.58
CA LEU A 12 -14.21 13.73 5.62
C LEU A 12 -15.31 14.54 6.31
N LYS A 13 -15.92 14.01 7.37
CA LYS A 13 -16.96 14.73 8.14
C LYS A 13 -16.47 16.07 8.69
N ARG A 14 -15.23 16.12 9.21
CA ARG A 14 -14.65 17.33 9.80
C ARG A 14 -14.18 18.35 8.77
N SER A 15 -13.81 17.90 7.58
CA SER A 15 -13.24 18.77 6.54
C SER A 15 -14.24 19.76 5.91
N SER A 16 -15.54 19.55 6.08
CA SER A 16 -16.59 20.22 5.29
C SER A 16 -16.41 20.08 3.77
N ALA A 17 -15.59 19.13 3.31
CA ALA A 17 -15.30 18.94 1.89
C ALA A 17 -16.51 18.34 1.16
N LYS A 18 -16.67 18.74 -0.10
CA LYS A 18 -17.70 18.17 -0.98
C LYS A 18 -17.18 16.89 -1.64
N LEU A 19 -17.70 15.74 -1.21
CA LEU A 19 -17.41 14.45 -1.84
C LEU A 19 -18.26 14.26 -3.10
N ARG A 20 -17.64 13.85 -4.21
CA ARG A 20 -18.32 13.42 -5.44
C ARG A 20 -17.93 11.96 -5.72
N LEU A 21 -18.92 11.09 -5.91
CA LEU A 21 -18.75 9.66 -6.11
C LEU A 21 -19.38 9.21 -7.43
N GLY A 22 -18.99 8.01 -7.89
CA GLY A 22 -19.46 7.45 -9.15
C GLY A 22 -18.93 8.23 -10.35
N ALA A 23 -19.57 8.09 -11.52
CA ALA A 23 -19.10 8.68 -12.77
C ALA A 23 -18.98 10.22 -12.73
N SER A 24 -19.77 10.89 -11.90
CA SER A 24 -19.72 12.37 -11.75
C SER A 24 -18.56 12.86 -10.86
N GLY A 25 -17.88 11.95 -10.17
CA GLY A 25 -16.65 12.22 -9.41
C GLY A 25 -15.40 11.54 -9.99
N GLU A 26 -15.56 10.64 -10.96
CA GLU A 26 -14.45 9.99 -11.67
C GLU A 26 -13.79 11.00 -12.62
N VAL A 27 -12.58 11.45 -12.26
CA VAL A 27 -11.78 12.40 -13.03
C VAL A 27 -11.10 11.68 -14.18
N THR A 28 -11.14 12.26 -15.38
CA THR A 28 -10.52 11.69 -16.59
C THR A 28 -9.51 12.64 -17.24
N GLY A 29 -9.57 13.93 -16.91
CA GLY A 29 -8.67 14.92 -17.50
C GLY A 29 -8.48 16.13 -16.60
N ILE A 30 -7.26 16.67 -16.61
CA ILE A 30 -6.87 17.90 -15.93
C ILE A 30 -6.21 18.81 -16.96
N VAL A 31 -6.84 19.96 -17.22
CA VAL A 31 -6.39 20.90 -18.26
C VAL A 31 -5.89 22.19 -17.60
N LYS A 32 -4.67 22.61 -17.97
CA LYS A 32 -4.08 23.88 -17.53
C LYS A 32 -4.50 25.03 -18.46
N PHE A 33 -4.82 26.16 -17.85
CA PHE A 33 -5.03 27.44 -18.52
C PHE A 33 -4.21 28.53 -17.83
N GLY A 34 -3.83 29.58 -18.55
CA GLY A 34 -3.06 30.72 -18.04
C GLY A 34 -3.91 31.73 -17.27
N SER A 35 -5.21 31.81 -17.55
CA SER A 35 -6.13 32.77 -16.94
C SER A 35 -7.59 32.30 -17.01
N LEU A 36 -8.49 32.97 -16.29
CA LEU A 36 -9.93 32.73 -16.42
C LEU A 36 -10.46 33.09 -17.83
N ALA A 37 -9.88 34.10 -18.48
CA ALA A 37 -10.28 34.50 -19.83
C ALA A 37 -10.02 33.38 -20.86
N GLU A 38 -8.89 32.69 -20.77
CA GLU A 38 -8.57 31.54 -21.63
C GLU A 38 -9.54 30.37 -21.43
N VAL A 39 -10.03 30.16 -20.20
CA VAL A 39 -11.03 29.11 -19.90
C VAL A 39 -12.36 29.41 -20.62
N ILE A 40 -12.76 30.69 -20.63
CA ILE A 40 -14.00 31.15 -21.28
C ILE A 40 -13.84 31.07 -22.81
N ASP A 41 -12.72 31.55 -23.34
CA ASP A 41 -12.41 31.51 -24.78
C ASP A 41 -12.39 30.07 -25.32
N ALA A 42 -11.82 29.14 -24.54
CA ALA A 42 -11.83 27.71 -24.84
C ALA A 42 -13.20 27.03 -24.65
N GLY A 43 -14.23 27.75 -24.19
CA GLY A 43 -15.60 27.24 -24.08
C GLY A 43 -15.87 26.31 -22.89
N TYR A 44 -14.96 26.23 -21.91
CA TYR A 44 -15.14 25.39 -20.71
C TYR A 44 -16.11 26.01 -19.69
N LEU A 45 -16.26 27.34 -19.72
CA LEU A 45 -17.22 28.09 -18.91
C LEU A 45 -17.87 29.20 -19.73
N SER A 46 -19.16 29.46 -19.50
CA SER A 46 -19.79 30.69 -19.97
C SER A 46 -19.35 31.88 -19.12
N SER A 47 -19.45 33.11 -19.64
CA SER A 47 -19.17 34.33 -18.88
C SER A 47 -20.03 34.44 -17.62
N THR A 48 -21.30 34.01 -17.68
CA THR A 48 -22.22 33.99 -16.52
C THR A 48 -21.83 32.95 -15.47
N GLN A 49 -21.24 31.82 -15.87
CA GLN A 49 -20.67 30.86 -14.93
C GLN A 49 -19.39 31.41 -14.33
N ALA A 50 -18.53 32.03 -15.14
CA ALA A 50 -17.29 32.65 -14.68
C ALA A 50 -17.52 33.75 -13.64
N GLU A 51 -18.54 34.61 -13.80
CA GLU A 51 -18.93 35.62 -12.81
C GLU A 51 -19.33 35.03 -11.45
N LYS A 52 -20.00 33.87 -11.45
CA LYS A 52 -20.30 33.16 -10.19
C LYS A 52 -19.04 32.59 -9.54
N HIS A 53 -18.06 32.21 -10.36
CA HIS A 53 -16.79 31.64 -9.91
C HIS A 53 -15.79 32.72 -9.45
N SER A 54 -15.80 33.93 -10.03
CA SER A 54 -14.86 35.01 -9.71
C SER A 54 -14.95 35.49 -8.26
N LYS A 55 -16.05 35.18 -7.56
CA LYS A 55 -16.18 35.39 -6.11
C LYS A 55 -15.12 34.63 -5.29
N TRP A 56 -14.65 33.49 -5.79
CA TRP A 56 -13.73 32.60 -5.07
C TRP A 56 -12.47 32.23 -5.87
N ILE A 57 -12.46 32.51 -7.17
CA ILE A 57 -11.37 32.19 -8.10
C ILE A 57 -10.75 33.48 -8.61
N LYS A 58 -9.42 33.59 -8.55
CA LYS A 58 -8.71 34.78 -9.03
C LYS A 58 -8.78 34.85 -10.55
N GLU A 59 -9.08 36.01 -11.14
CA GLU A 59 -9.16 36.11 -12.61
C GLU A 59 -7.79 35.88 -13.29
N ALA A 60 -6.73 36.42 -12.67
CA ALA A 60 -5.36 36.27 -13.12
C ALA A 60 -4.71 34.98 -12.60
N GLY A 61 -3.72 34.49 -13.36
CA GLY A 61 -2.90 33.34 -13.00
C GLY A 61 -3.52 31.99 -13.36
N THR A 62 -2.68 30.95 -13.29
CA THR A 62 -3.02 29.59 -13.73
C THR A 62 -4.36 29.10 -13.20
N LYS A 63 -5.10 28.39 -14.05
CA LYS A 63 -6.32 27.67 -13.71
C LYS A 63 -6.25 26.22 -14.15
N TRP A 64 -6.96 25.38 -13.42
CA TRP A 64 -7.07 23.96 -13.69
C TRP A 64 -8.52 23.57 -13.86
N TRP A 65 -8.87 23.11 -15.06
CA TRP A 65 -10.14 22.44 -15.27
C TRP A 65 -9.98 20.95 -14.95
N VAL A 66 -10.80 20.46 -14.02
CA VAL A 66 -10.86 19.04 -13.65
C VAL A 66 -12.12 18.46 -14.27
N GLY A 67 -11.94 17.72 -15.37
CA GLY A 67 -13.02 17.08 -16.13
C GLY A 67 -13.37 15.70 -15.58
N THR A 68 -14.65 15.36 -15.61
CA THR A 68 -15.17 14.08 -15.15
C THR A 68 -15.71 13.23 -16.28
N LYS A 69 -15.85 11.93 -16.04
CA LYS A 69 -16.34 10.95 -17.02
C LYS A 69 -17.71 11.26 -17.60
N THR A 70 -18.56 11.97 -16.87
CA THR A 70 -19.89 12.39 -17.36
C THR A 70 -19.82 13.60 -18.32
N GLY A 71 -18.62 14.08 -18.67
CA GLY A 71 -18.43 15.30 -19.45
C GLY A 71 -18.61 16.59 -18.64
N GLY A 72 -18.77 16.48 -17.32
CA GLY A 72 -18.82 17.62 -16.42
C GLY A 72 -17.41 18.04 -15.98
N GLY A 73 -17.34 18.98 -15.04
CA GLY A 73 -16.08 19.35 -14.42
C GLY A 73 -16.19 20.52 -13.47
N GLY A 74 -15.03 21.02 -13.04
CA GLY A 74 -14.93 22.21 -12.22
C GLY A 74 -13.61 22.94 -12.46
N LEU A 75 -13.62 24.25 -12.22
CA LEU A 75 -12.43 25.10 -12.29
C LEU A 75 -11.82 25.32 -10.91
N TYR A 76 -10.50 25.22 -10.82
CA TYR A 76 -9.74 25.32 -9.58
C TYR A 76 -8.45 26.15 -9.77
N ASP A 77 -8.01 26.85 -8.73
CA ASP A 77 -6.71 27.53 -8.69
C ASP A 77 -5.55 26.57 -8.36
N SER A 78 -5.84 25.44 -7.71
CA SER A 78 -4.86 24.42 -7.37
C SER A 78 -5.50 23.05 -7.31
N VAL A 79 -4.77 22.02 -7.70
CA VAL A 79 -5.22 20.63 -7.76
C VAL A 79 -4.22 19.72 -7.04
N PHE A 80 -4.73 18.90 -6.14
CA PHE A 80 -3.95 17.90 -5.42
C PHE A 80 -4.34 16.51 -5.93
N ILE A 81 -3.39 15.79 -6.50
CA ILE A 81 -3.57 14.44 -7.02
C ILE A 81 -3.13 13.46 -5.93
N ALA A 82 -4.07 12.63 -5.49
CA ALA A 82 -3.87 11.62 -4.44
C ALA A 82 -4.13 10.18 -4.92
N THR A 83 -4.40 10.01 -6.22
CA THR A 83 -4.59 8.68 -6.82
C THR A 83 -3.24 8.14 -7.30
N PRO A 84 -3.01 6.81 -7.23
CA PRO A 84 -1.85 6.22 -7.86
C PRO A 84 -1.86 6.54 -9.35
N TRP A 85 -0.80 7.17 -9.85
CA TRP A 85 -0.80 7.74 -11.20
C TRP A 85 -0.95 6.69 -12.31
N HIS A 86 -0.32 5.52 -12.11
CA HIS A 86 -0.25 4.42 -13.08
C HIS A 86 -1.61 3.82 -13.46
N ASN A 87 -2.62 3.94 -12.59
CA ASN A 87 -3.97 3.38 -12.79
C ASN A 87 -5.07 4.45 -12.72
N ALA A 88 -4.69 5.73 -12.75
CA ALA A 88 -5.61 6.83 -12.61
C ALA A 88 -6.45 7.06 -13.88
N ASP A 89 -5.92 6.70 -15.05
CA ASP A 89 -6.51 7.01 -16.37
C ASP A 89 -6.82 8.51 -16.54
N ILE A 90 -6.02 9.39 -15.92
CA ILE A 90 -6.14 10.85 -16.00
C ILE A 90 -5.15 11.40 -17.01
N SER A 91 -5.63 12.21 -17.96
CA SER A 91 -4.78 12.96 -18.88
C SER A 91 -4.41 14.34 -18.33
N LEU A 92 -3.13 14.70 -18.33
CA LEU A 92 -2.67 16.08 -18.11
C LEU A 92 -2.56 16.80 -19.47
N ILE A 93 -3.22 17.94 -19.60
CA ILE A 93 -3.32 18.70 -20.86
C ILE A 93 -2.80 20.12 -20.64
N ASN A 94 -2.07 20.65 -21.61
CA ASN A 94 -1.46 22.01 -21.61
C ASN A 94 -0.44 22.25 -20.48
N THR A 95 0.23 21.19 -20.01
CA THR A 95 1.34 21.29 -19.06
C THR A 95 2.48 20.37 -19.48
N HIS A 96 3.71 20.75 -19.10
CA HIS A 96 4.89 19.89 -19.21
C HIS A 96 5.10 19.01 -17.97
N ALA A 97 4.20 19.09 -16.97
CA ALA A 97 4.27 18.28 -15.78
C ALA A 97 4.19 16.78 -16.13
N THR A 98 5.12 16.01 -15.58
CA THR A 98 5.15 14.55 -15.70
C THR A 98 5.11 13.92 -14.33
N ILE A 99 4.18 12.99 -14.12
CA ILE A 99 4.10 12.22 -12.87
C ILE A 99 4.70 10.84 -13.13
N PRO A 100 5.73 10.43 -12.36
CA PRO A 100 6.39 9.15 -12.57
C PRO A 100 5.47 7.98 -12.17
N SER A 101 5.65 6.87 -12.88
CA SER A 101 4.92 5.63 -12.67
C SER A 101 5.93 4.50 -12.41
N PRO A 102 6.39 4.30 -11.16
CA PRO A 102 7.28 3.20 -10.83
C PRO A 102 6.58 1.84 -11.02
N PRO A 103 7.32 0.72 -11.12
CA PRO A 103 6.71 -0.61 -11.06
C PRO A 103 6.07 -0.83 -9.69
N TYR A 104 4.95 -1.54 -9.65
CA TYR A 104 4.20 -1.84 -8.42
C TYR A 104 4.31 -3.32 -8.04
N VAL A 105 4.23 -3.59 -6.74
CA VAL A 105 4.07 -4.95 -6.22
C VAL A 105 2.62 -5.38 -6.38
N HIS A 106 2.39 -6.31 -7.32
CA HIS A 106 1.10 -6.98 -7.50
C HIS A 106 0.84 -7.95 -6.35
N LEU A 107 -0.25 -7.73 -5.62
CA LEU A 107 -0.60 -8.52 -4.45
C LEU A 107 -1.97 -9.18 -4.62
N HIS A 108 -2.04 -10.45 -4.25
CA HIS A 108 -3.29 -11.19 -4.17
C HIS A 108 -3.71 -11.34 -2.71
N VAL A 109 -4.93 -10.90 -2.42
CA VAL A 109 -5.58 -11.03 -1.12
C VAL A 109 -6.70 -12.05 -1.24
N THR A 110 -6.64 -13.08 -0.41
CA THR A 110 -7.75 -14.01 -0.23
C THR A 110 -8.35 -13.78 1.15
N LEU A 111 -9.63 -13.41 1.19
CA LEU A 111 -10.44 -13.47 2.39
C LEU A 111 -11.28 -14.74 2.31
N LEU A 112 -11.28 -15.55 3.36
CA LEU A 112 -12.09 -16.76 3.40
C LEU A 112 -12.78 -16.93 4.74
N ILE A 113 -13.88 -17.68 4.72
CA ILE A 113 -14.53 -18.21 5.90
C ILE A 113 -14.22 -19.72 5.94
N THR A 114 -13.69 -20.17 7.07
CA THR A 114 -13.38 -21.58 7.33
C THR A 114 -13.94 -22.02 8.67
N ASN A 115 -14.34 -23.28 8.80
CA ASN A 115 -14.66 -23.88 10.10
C ASN A 115 -13.45 -24.57 10.77
N ALA A 116 -12.27 -24.51 10.16
CA ALA A 116 -11.04 -24.98 10.78
C ALA A 116 -10.51 -23.94 11.76
N SER A 117 -10.27 -24.30 13.02
CA SER A 117 -9.76 -23.40 14.07
C SER A 117 -8.29 -23.03 13.91
N HIS A 118 -7.54 -23.81 13.12
CA HIS A 118 -6.16 -23.52 12.70
C HIS A 118 -5.90 -24.11 11.31
N PRO A 119 -4.83 -23.68 10.62
CA PRO A 119 -4.43 -24.28 9.36
C PRO A 119 -4.09 -25.78 9.50
N ASN A 120 -4.22 -26.53 8.41
CA ASN A 120 -3.89 -27.94 8.33
C ASN A 120 -2.39 -28.20 8.62
N PRO A 121 -2.03 -28.92 9.70
CA PRO A 121 -0.64 -29.21 10.04
C PRO A 121 0.15 -29.93 8.93
N ALA A 122 -0.52 -30.81 8.19
CA ALA A 122 0.14 -31.59 7.13
C ALA A 122 0.67 -30.71 5.99
N TYR A 123 0.03 -29.57 5.72
CA TYR A 123 0.51 -28.60 4.73
C TYR A 123 1.90 -28.03 5.09
N PHE A 124 2.19 -27.92 6.39
CA PHE A 124 3.46 -27.42 6.91
C PHE A 124 4.46 -28.55 7.18
N GLY A 125 4.22 -29.76 6.67
CA GLY A 125 5.06 -30.93 6.94
C GLY A 125 5.02 -31.37 8.41
N ARG A 126 3.97 -31.01 9.16
CA ARG A 126 3.79 -31.35 10.57
C ARG A 126 2.86 -32.55 10.74
N GLY A 127 2.94 -33.21 11.91
CA GLY A 127 2.04 -34.29 12.30
C GLY A 127 0.59 -33.80 12.44
N LYS A 128 -0.38 -34.70 12.24
CA LYS A 128 -1.82 -34.35 12.25
C LYS A 128 -2.32 -33.70 13.56
N SER A 129 -1.65 -33.98 14.67
CA SER A 129 -1.96 -33.46 16.00
C SER A 129 -1.13 -32.23 16.38
N ASP A 130 -0.23 -31.78 15.51
CA ASP A 130 0.69 -30.69 15.83
C ASP A 130 -0.04 -29.35 15.77
N ALA A 131 0.27 -28.48 16.73
CA ALA A 131 -0.25 -27.13 16.74
C ALA A 131 0.34 -26.30 15.57
N VAL A 132 -0.52 -25.54 14.90
CA VAL A 132 -0.13 -24.56 13.88
C VAL A 132 -0.63 -23.18 14.31
N PRO A 133 0.22 -22.14 14.28
CA PRO A 133 -0.22 -20.80 14.63
C PRO A 133 -1.24 -20.26 13.63
N THR A 134 -2.18 -19.46 14.14
CA THR A 134 -3.22 -18.81 13.34
C THR A 134 -2.76 -17.48 12.73
N SER A 135 -1.51 -17.07 12.99
CA SER A 135 -0.82 -15.97 12.33
C SER A 135 0.54 -16.45 11.87
N ILE A 136 0.75 -16.46 10.55
CA ILE A 136 1.96 -16.93 9.89
C ILE A 136 2.48 -15.82 8.98
N LEU A 137 3.75 -15.49 9.13
CA LEU A 137 4.48 -14.62 8.22
C LEU A 137 5.57 -15.44 7.55
N THR A 138 5.71 -15.29 6.24
CA THR A 138 6.72 -15.99 5.46
C THR A 138 7.73 -15.00 4.93
N THR A 139 8.96 -15.46 4.76
CA THR A 139 9.97 -14.70 4.03
C THR A 139 10.11 -15.28 2.64
N HIS A 140 10.31 -14.43 1.64
CA HIS A 140 10.65 -14.86 0.29
C HIS A 140 12.07 -15.45 0.18
N ALA A 141 12.74 -15.76 1.28
CA ALA A 141 14.10 -16.28 1.25
C ALA A 141 14.19 -17.62 0.49
N ALA A 142 13.24 -18.53 0.73
CA ALA A 142 13.18 -19.82 0.04
C ALA A 142 12.90 -19.66 -1.47
N LEU A 143 11.94 -18.81 -1.84
CA LEU A 143 11.62 -18.49 -3.23
C LEU A 143 12.80 -17.84 -3.98
N ARG A 144 13.50 -16.87 -3.34
CA ARG A 144 14.69 -16.23 -3.92
C ARG A 144 15.83 -17.22 -4.15
N LYS A 145 16.06 -18.15 -3.22
CA LYS A 145 17.06 -19.21 -3.38
C LYS A 145 16.69 -20.16 -4.52
N ALA A 146 15.43 -20.60 -4.59
CA ALA A 146 14.95 -21.49 -5.64
C ALA A 146 15.04 -20.85 -7.04
N GLN A 147 14.68 -19.57 -7.17
CA GLN A 147 14.83 -18.82 -8.42
C GLN A 147 16.31 -18.71 -8.83
N LYS A 148 17.21 -18.38 -7.90
CA LYS A 148 18.64 -18.28 -8.19
C LYS A 148 19.23 -19.62 -8.66
N GLN A 149 18.85 -20.72 -8.03
CA GLN A 149 19.26 -22.08 -8.45
C GLN A 149 18.73 -22.45 -9.84
N ASN A 150 17.51 -22.04 -10.19
CA ASN A 150 16.95 -22.28 -11.53
C ASN A 150 17.64 -21.44 -12.59
N THR A 151 17.94 -20.16 -12.32
CA THR A 151 18.70 -19.29 -13.24
C THR A 151 20.12 -19.81 -13.45
N GLU A 152 20.81 -20.23 -12.38
CA GLU A 152 22.16 -20.82 -12.49
C GLU A 152 22.17 -22.16 -13.24
N LYS A 153 21.11 -22.98 -13.13
CA LYS A 153 20.95 -24.20 -13.94
C LYS A 153 20.66 -23.90 -15.41
N GLN A 154 19.92 -22.83 -15.68
CA GLN A 154 19.60 -22.39 -17.04
C GLN A 154 20.82 -21.80 -17.75
N ASP A 155 21.65 -21.03 -17.04
CA ASP A 155 22.91 -20.50 -17.57
C ASP A 155 23.96 -21.60 -17.83
N LYS A 156 24.00 -22.63 -16.98
CA LYS A 156 24.87 -23.81 -17.21
C LYS A 156 24.45 -24.65 -18.41
N ASN A 157 23.17 -24.64 -18.77
CA ASN A 157 22.66 -25.32 -19.97
C ASN A 157 22.77 -24.46 -21.24
N SER A 158 23.22 -23.20 -21.15
CA SER A 158 23.36 -22.26 -22.28
C SER A 158 24.79 -22.11 -22.80
N PHE A 159 25.78 -22.79 -22.20
CA PHE A 159 27.15 -22.83 -22.73
C PHE A 159 27.25 -23.85 -23.88
N SER A 160 26.91 -23.39 -25.09
CA SER A 160 27.39 -24.00 -26.35
C SER A 160 28.85 -23.63 -26.54
N GLY A 161 29.73 -24.64 -26.50
CA GLY A 161 31.18 -24.52 -26.65
C GLY A 161 31.82 -25.86 -27.02
N SER A 162 31.60 -26.28 -28.26
CA SER A 162 32.39 -27.13 -29.16
C SER A 162 33.64 -27.90 -28.64
N TYR A 163 33.55 -29.24 -28.78
CA TYR A 163 34.57 -30.28 -29.01
C TYR A 163 35.70 -30.57 -27.99
N LEU A 164 35.66 -31.77 -27.40
CA LEU A 164 36.55 -32.88 -27.82
C LEU A 164 35.96 -34.25 -27.40
N HIS A 165 35.85 -35.17 -28.36
CA HIS A 165 35.53 -36.58 -28.09
C HIS A 165 36.77 -37.28 -27.50
N PHE A 166 36.60 -38.00 -26.39
CA PHE A 166 37.46 -39.13 -26.05
C PHE A 166 36.60 -40.39 -25.96
N VAL A 167 36.99 -41.37 -26.77
CA VAL A 167 36.38 -42.70 -26.86
C VAL A 167 36.83 -43.52 -25.65
N ASP A 168 35.90 -44.28 -25.09
CA ASP A 168 36.03 -45.16 -23.93
C ASP A 168 37.07 -46.28 -24.12
N ALA A 169 37.73 -46.67 -23.02
CA ALA A 169 38.32 -47.99 -22.86
C ALA A 169 38.45 -48.35 -21.36
N ALA A 170 37.35 -48.68 -20.70
CA ALA A 170 37.25 -49.88 -19.86
C ALA A 170 35.90 -49.92 -19.12
N GLY A 171 35.00 -50.78 -19.58
CA GLY A 171 33.81 -51.15 -18.82
C GLY A 171 34.18 -51.81 -17.49
N LEU A 172 33.50 -51.40 -16.41
CA LEU A 172 33.09 -52.22 -15.26
C LEU A 172 32.22 -51.38 -14.30
N ALA A 173 31.05 -51.91 -13.97
CA ALA A 173 30.11 -51.34 -13.01
C ALA A 173 30.52 -51.64 -11.56
N ARG A 174 30.23 -50.73 -10.61
CA ARG A 174 29.74 -51.06 -9.25
C ARG A 174 29.27 -49.83 -8.43
N PRO A 175 28.27 -50.00 -7.53
CA PRO A 175 27.72 -48.92 -6.71
C PRO A 175 28.43 -48.84 -5.35
N LEU A 176 28.58 -47.64 -4.78
CA LEU A 176 29.05 -47.47 -3.39
C LEU A 176 28.12 -46.57 -2.59
N ARG A 177 27.36 -47.24 -1.73
CA ARG A 177 26.60 -46.72 -0.61
C ARG A 177 27.58 -46.44 0.53
N ILE A 178 27.66 -45.19 1.02
CA ILE A 178 28.43 -44.87 2.23
C ILE A 178 27.53 -44.07 3.19
N TYR A 179 27.20 -44.71 4.31
CA TYR A 179 26.74 -44.07 5.54
C TYR A 179 27.94 -43.48 6.28
N ARG A 180 27.83 -42.26 6.81
CA ARG A 180 28.63 -41.88 7.98
C ARG A 180 27.99 -40.75 8.80
N TYR A 181 27.57 -41.14 10.01
CA TYR A 181 27.31 -40.31 11.18
C TYR A 181 28.58 -39.57 11.63
N THR A 182 28.42 -38.36 12.19
CA THR A 182 28.84 -38.02 13.56
C THR A 182 28.30 -36.65 13.97
N LYS A 183 27.66 -36.59 15.15
CA LYS A 183 27.24 -35.38 15.87
C LYS A 183 28.46 -34.56 16.33
N SER A 184 28.33 -33.24 16.38
CA SER A 184 29.09 -32.41 17.33
C SER A 184 28.16 -31.39 17.99
N PHE A 185 28.15 -31.45 19.32
CA PHE A 185 27.56 -30.50 20.26
C PHE A 185 28.32 -29.18 20.21
N PHE A 186 27.62 -28.04 20.09
CA PHE A 186 27.86 -26.81 20.86
C PHE A 186 26.65 -25.87 20.69
N ALA A 187 26.35 -25.16 21.78
CA ALA A 187 25.05 -24.58 22.09
C ALA A 187 24.92 -23.09 21.75
N SER A 188 23.66 -22.67 21.64
CA SER A 188 23.13 -21.35 22.05
C SER A 188 23.34 -20.14 21.13
N LEU A 189 22.46 -20.03 20.12
CA LEU A 189 21.66 -18.83 19.87
C LEU A 189 20.39 -19.23 19.09
N ILE A 190 19.24 -19.32 19.78
CA ILE A 190 17.96 -19.69 19.12
C ILE A 190 17.36 -18.45 18.45
N LEU A 191 17.68 -18.26 17.17
CA LEU A 191 16.92 -17.43 16.24
C LEU A 191 16.31 -18.37 15.18
N GLY A 192 15.01 -18.64 15.30
CA GLY A 192 14.22 -19.40 14.31
C GLY A 192 13.80 -20.79 14.76
N TRP A 193 12.72 -20.88 15.54
CA TRP A 193 12.06 -22.14 15.88
C TRP A 193 11.23 -22.64 14.68
N TRP A 194 11.90 -23.26 13.69
CA TRP A 194 11.25 -24.06 12.64
C TRP A 194 11.74 -25.51 12.75
N PRO A 195 10.88 -26.47 13.16
CA PRO A 195 11.24 -27.88 13.22
C PRO A 195 11.02 -28.49 11.82
N GLY A 196 11.88 -28.13 10.88
CA GLY A 196 11.97 -28.76 9.56
C GLY A 196 13.44 -29.07 9.34
N GLY A 197 13.75 -30.34 9.13
CA GLY A 197 15.09 -30.93 9.27
C GLY A 197 16.22 -30.21 8.56
N ASP A 198 17.43 -30.54 9.02
CA ASP A 198 18.75 -30.02 8.65
C ASP A 198 19.17 -30.23 7.17
N ASP A 199 18.23 -30.29 6.23
CA ASP A 199 18.52 -30.25 4.82
C ASP A 199 18.64 -28.78 4.39
N LYS A 200 19.89 -28.33 4.25
CA LYS A 200 20.25 -26.94 3.93
C LYS A 200 19.72 -26.45 2.57
N ASP A 201 19.03 -27.29 1.82
CA ASP A 201 18.60 -27.07 0.44
C ASP A 201 17.07 -27.13 0.17
N SER A 202 16.20 -27.41 1.15
CA SER A 202 14.75 -27.55 0.88
C SER A 202 13.84 -27.06 2.00
N GLY A 203 13.85 -25.76 2.28
CA GLY A 203 12.80 -25.15 3.10
C GLY A 203 11.44 -25.26 2.39
N LEU A 204 10.39 -25.68 3.10
CA LEU A 204 9.01 -25.72 2.58
C LEU A 204 8.66 -24.39 1.93
N LEU A 205 8.33 -24.45 0.63
CA LEU A 205 7.98 -23.28 -0.15
C LEU A 205 6.51 -22.98 0.08
N LEU A 206 6.23 -21.99 0.93
CA LEU A 206 4.87 -21.54 1.20
C LEU A 206 4.43 -20.60 0.07
N GLU A 207 3.27 -20.87 -0.51
CA GLU A 207 2.71 -20.12 -1.65
C GLU A 207 2.12 -18.75 -1.25
N PHE A 208 2.16 -18.41 0.04
CA PHE A 208 1.63 -17.17 0.60
C PHE A 208 2.70 -16.41 1.39
N ASN A 209 2.49 -15.10 1.51
CA ASN A 209 3.32 -14.16 2.25
C ASN A 209 2.92 -14.07 3.71
N SER A 210 1.61 -14.06 3.95
CA SER A 210 1.09 -14.14 5.30
C SER A 210 -0.30 -14.74 5.31
N LEU A 211 -0.63 -15.33 6.45
CA LEU A 211 -1.93 -15.90 6.77
C LEU A 211 -2.29 -15.43 8.17
N SER A 212 -3.50 -14.92 8.36
CA SER A 212 -3.95 -14.45 9.67
C SER A 212 -5.43 -14.74 9.86
N TYR A 213 -5.77 -15.44 10.94
CA TYR A 213 -7.13 -15.53 11.44
C TYR A 213 -7.48 -14.21 12.10
N LEU A 214 -8.46 -13.50 11.55
CA LEU A 214 -8.82 -12.16 12.00
C LEU A 214 -9.80 -12.20 13.17
N ARG A 215 -10.80 -13.07 13.09
CA ARG A 215 -11.82 -13.22 14.12
C ARG A 215 -12.64 -14.49 13.93
N LYS A 216 -13.25 -14.94 15.03
CA LYS A 216 -14.39 -15.86 15.02
C LYS A 216 -15.65 -15.10 14.59
N LEU A 217 -16.48 -15.76 13.78
CA LEU A 217 -17.81 -15.27 13.42
C LEU A 217 -18.81 -15.69 14.51
N PRO A 218 -19.80 -14.83 14.81
CA PRO A 218 -20.91 -15.24 15.66
C PRO A 218 -21.69 -16.36 14.97
N GLU A 219 -22.32 -17.23 15.75
CA GLU A 219 -23.23 -18.24 15.21
C GLU A 219 -24.38 -17.58 14.46
N ARG A 220 -24.76 -18.17 13.33
CA ARG A 220 -25.81 -17.69 12.45
C ARG A 220 -26.75 -18.84 12.15
N LYS A 221 -28.03 -18.52 11.96
CA LYS A 221 -29.02 -19.49 11.50
C LYS A 221 -29.00 -19.53 9.97
N LEU A 222 -28.77 -20.72 9.42
CA LEU A 222 -28.84 -20.99 7.98
C LEU A 222 -30.29 -21.02 7.52
N ALA A 223 -30.50 -20.93 6.19
CA ALA A 223 -31.83 -20.92 5.58
C ALA A 223 -32.65 -22.20 5.88
N ASP A 224 -31.97 -23.31 6.14
CA ASP A 224 -32.56 -24.60 6.51
C ASP A 224 -32.82 -24.75 8.02
N GLY A 225 -32.60 -23.68 8.79
CA GLY A 225 -32.83 -23.64 10.23
C GLY A 225 -31.68 -24.16 11.10
N ARG A 226 -30.62 -24.72 10.52
CA ARG A 226 -29.43 -25.17 11.28
C ARG A 226 -28.58 -23.98 11.73
N LEU A 227 -27.94 -24.10 12.88
CA LEU A 227 -26.92 -23.13 13.31
C LEU A 227 -25.59 -23.42 12.63
N THR A 228 -24.88 -22.38 12.21
CA THR A 228 -23.49 -22.50 11.80
C THR A 228 -22.66 -22.93 13.00
N GLY A 229 -21.75 -23.88 12.79
CA GLY A 229 -20.73 -24.19 13.79
C GLY A 229 -19.72 -23.04 13.94
N GLU A 230 -18.59 -23.35 14.58
CA GLU A 230 -17.48 -22.42 14.67
C GLU A 230 -16.92 -22.09 13.29
N GLU A 231 -16.91 -20.79 12.97
CA GLU A 231 -16.39 -20.25 11.72
C GLU A 231 -15.42 -19.09 12.00
N HIS A 232 -14.39 -18.97 11.16
CA HIS A 232 -13.35 -17.97 11.28
C HIS A 232 -13.18 -17.21 9.97
N VAL A 233 -12.95 -15.90 10.07
CA VAL A 233 -12.50 -15.08 8.96
C VAL A 233 -10.98 -15.15 8.90
N VAL A 234 -10.44 -15.58 7.77
CA VAL A 234 -9.00 -15.66 7.52
C VAL A 234 -8.64 -14.76 6.36
N LYS A 235 -7.51 -14.07 6.48
CA LYS A 235 -6.90 -13.27 5.43
C LYS A 235 -5.55 -13.86 5.04
N ILE A 236 -5.35 -14.03 3.74
CA ILE A 236 -4.10 -14.52 3.16
C ILE A 236 -3.60 -13.50 2.15
N PHE A 237 -2.34 -13.10 2.29
CA PHE A 237 -1.61 -12.34 1.28
C PHE A 237 -0.68 -13.27 0.52
N SER A 238 -0.64 -13.15 -0.80
CA SER A 238 0.12 -14.05 -1.69
C SER A 238 0.58 -13.31 -2.95
N LYS A 239 1.66 -13.80 -3.57
CA LYS A 239 2.19 -13.25 -4.83
C LYS A 239 1.42 -13.69 -6.07
N ALA A 240 0.72 -14.81 -5.99
CA ALA A 240 -0.10 -15.36 -7.05
C ALA A 240 -1.48 -15.72 -6.50
N ALA A 241 -2.48 -15.79 -7.37
CA ALA A 241 -3.82 -16.18 -6.98
C ALA A 241 -3.83 -17.64 -6.47
N LEU A 242 -4.36 -17.85 -5.26
CA LEU A 242 -4.56 -19.19 -4.69
C LEU A 242 -5.90 -19.77 -5.16
N ASN A 243 -5.88 -20.92 -5.80
CA ASN A 243 -7.09 -21.66 -6.20
C ASN A 243 -7.72 -22.42 -5.00
N ASP A 244 -8.93 -22.95 -5.17
CA ASP A 244 -9.64 -23.61 -4.07
C ASP A 244 -8.90 -24.85 -3.55
N THR A 245 -8.26 -25.63 -4.43
CA THR A 245 -7.45 -26.81 -4.04
C THR A 245 -6.27 -26.42 -3.16
N GLN A 246 -5.58 -25.32 -3.47
CA GLN A 246 -4.51 -24.77 -2.63
C GLN A 246 -5.06 -24.31 -1.28
N LEU A 247 -6.20 -23.63 -1.26
CA LEU A 247 -6.83 -23.20 -0.01
C LEU A 247 -7.29 -24.39 0.85
N GLU A 248 -7.83 -25.45 0.25
CA GLU A 248 -8.17 -26.70 0.94
C GLU A 248 -6.93 -27.43 1.44
N SER A 249 -5.82 -27.37 0.73
CA SER A 249 -4.56 -27.91 1.25
C SER A 249 -4.13 -27.18 2.53
N ILE A 250 -4.28 -25.85 2.56
CA ILE A 250 -3.91 -24.98 3.69
C ILE A 250 -4.89 -25.13 4.86
N MET A 251 -6.20 -25.20 4.59
CA MET A 251 -7.26 -25.19 5.62
C MET A 251 -7.79 -26.58 5.99
N GLY A 252 -7.44 -27.60 5.22
CA GLY A 252 -8.05 -28.93 5.27
C GLY A 252 -9.24 -29.03 4.33
N THR A 253 -9.42 -30.23 3.77
CA THR A 253 -10.51 -30.57 2.84
C THR A 253 -11.87 -30.32 3.49
N ASN A 254 -12.82 -29.77 2.73
CA ASN A 254 -14.21 -29.51 3.16
C ASN A 254 -14.37 -28.50 4.32
N ASN A 255 -13.33 -27.72 4.60
CA ASN A 255 -13.39 -26.67 5.63
C ASN A 255 -13.72 -25.27 5.11
N LEU A 256 -13.67 -25.06 3.79
CA LEU A 256 -14.00 -23.77 3.19
C LEU A 256 -15.53 -23.56 3.16
N ARG A 257 -15.97 -22.35 3.53
CA ARG A 257 -17.38 -21.93 3.55
C ARG A 257 -17.68 -20.80 2.59
N TRP A 258 -16.71 -19.91 2.41
CA TRP A 258 -16.79 -18.79 1.49
C TRP A 258 -15.38 -18.30 1.15
N VAL A 259 -15.17 -17.83 -0.08
CA VAL A 259 -13.89 -17.31 -0.52
C VAL A 259 -14.13 -16.06 -1.37
N PHE A 260 -13.38 -15.00 -1.07
CA PHE A 260 -13.28 -13.79 -1.84
C PHE A 260 -11.83 -13.49 -2.17
N ARG A 261 -11.57 -13.22 -3.45
CA ARG A 261 -10.24 -12.97 -3.98
C ARG A 261 -10.20 -11.56 -4.54
N LYS A 262 -9.18 -10.81 -4.17
CA LYS A 262 -8.93 -9.47 -4.69
C LYS A 262 -7.46 -9.36 -5.09
N GLN A 263 -7.25 -8.77 -6.26
CA GLN A 263 -5.94 -8.36 -6.73
C GLN A 263 -5.88 -6.83 -6.74
N TRP A 264 -4.73 -6.29 -6.37
CA TRP A 264 -4.42 -4.87 -6.56
C TRP A 264 -2.91 -4.62 -6.59
N ASP A 265 -2.56 -3.44 -7.07
CA ASP A 265 -1.20 -2.90 -7.08
C ASP A 265 -0.97 -2.22 -5.73
N ALA A 266 -0.24 -2.89 -4.84
CA ALA A 266 -0.30 -2.58 -3.41
C ALA A 266 0.55 -1.38 -3.02
N TYR A 267 1.76 -1.31 -3.57
CA TYR A 267 2.73 -0.25 -3.34
C TYR A 267 3.79 -0.27 -4.44
N PRO A 268 4.47 0.85 -4.72
CA PRO A 268 5.62 0.87 -5.61
C PRO A 268 6.70 -0.10 -5.15
N GLU A 269 7.45 -0.72 -6.06
CA GLU A 269 8.64 -1.45 -5.69
C GLU A 269 9.66 -0.53 -5.01
N LEU A 270 9.88 -0.75 -3.72
CA LEU A 270 10.79 0.06 -2.92
C LEU A 270 12.25 -0.35 -3.18
N ARG A 271 12.84 0.24 -4.21
CA ARG A 271 14.27 0.10 -4.52
C ARG A 271 15.04 1.22 -3.82
N PRO A 272 16.24 0.93 -3.26
CA PRO A 272 17.10 1.98 -2.73
C PRO A 272 17.34 3.06 -3.80
N THR A 273 16.90 4.29 -3.51
CA THR A 273 17.00 5.43 -4.43
C THR A 273 17.45 6.67 -3.68
N ARG A 274 18.05 7.62 -4.39
CA ARG A 274 18.32 8.98 -3.91
C ARG A 274 17.38 10.02 -4.54
N ASP A 275 16.69 9.62 -5.60
CA ASP A 275 15.83 10.49 -6.39
C ASP A 275 14.37 10.19 -6.07
N PHE A 276 13.62 11.24 -5.73
CA PHE A 276 12.20 11.17 -5.40
C PHE A 276 11.38 12.07 -6.35
N PRO A 277 10.13 11.69 -6.66
CA PRO A 277 9.23 12.57 -7.41
C PRO A 277 9.04 13.91 -6.70
N PRO A 278 8.92 15.03 -7.43
CA PRO A 278 8.57 16.29 -6.80
C PRO A 278 7.13 16.27 -6.29
N LEU A 279 6.91 16.83 -5.10
CA LEU A 279 5.58 16.98 -4.51
C LEU A 279 4.74 18.03 -5.27
N GLN A 280 5.38 19.10 -5.74
CA GLN A 280 4.81 20.08 -6.64
C GLN A 280 5.25 19.75 -8.07
N VAL A 281 4.32 19.28 -8.89
CA VAL A 281 4.60 18.83 -10.26
C VAL A 281 4.41 19.95 -11.29
N ASP A 282 3.69 21.02 -10.93
CA ASP A 282 3.61 22.26 -11.70
C ASP A 282 3.56 23.47 -10.75
N GLU A 283 4.38 24.49 -11.03
CA GLU A 283 4.42 25.73 -10.24
C GLU A 283 3.08 26.48 -10.20
N GLY A 284 2.24 26.27 -11.22
CA GLY A 284 0.88 26.79 -11.35
C GLY A 284 -0.15 26.13 -10.43
N GLY A 285 0.26 25.34 -9.44
CA GLY A 285 -0.61 24.81 -8.39
C GLY A 285 -1.04 23.35 -8.57
N LEU A 286 -0.25 22.52 -9.25
CA LEU A 286 -0.49 21.08 -9.35
C LEU A 286 0.45 20.33 -8.40
N TYR A 287 -0.13 19.54 -7.50
CA TYR A 287 0.59 18.78 -6.48
C TYR A 287 0.29 17.29 -6.61
N PHE A 288 1.29 16.43 -6.40
CA PHE A 288 1.16 14.96 -6.43
C PHE A 288 1.55 14.36 -5.07
N LEU A 289 0.54 13.97 -4.29
CA LEU A 289 0.72 13.54 -2.91
C LEU A 289 1.42 12.18 -2.79
N ASN A 290 1.25 11.31 -3.78
CA ASN A 290 1.84 9.98 -3.77
C ASN A 290 3.32 10.00 -4.17
N SER A 291 3.93 11.19 -4.31
CA SER A 291 5.37 11.38 -4.50
C SER A 291 6.21 10.72 -3.40
N PHE A 292 5.68 10.61 -2.18
CA PHE A 292 6.35 9.97 -1.05
C PHE A 292 6.24 8.43 -1.04
N GLU A 293 5.38 7.81 -1.86
CA GLU A 293 5.16 6.35 -1.82
C GLU A 293 6.41 5.54 -2.14
N THR A 294 7.34 6.09 -2.95
CA THR A 294 8.61 5.42 -3.29
C THR A 294 9.63 5.47 -2.15
N LEU A 295 9.43 6.32 -1.15
CA LEU A 295 10.22 6.32 0.09
C LEU A 295 9.68 5.26 1.04
N ILE A 296 8.44 5.44 1.47
CA ILE A 296 7.71 4.57 2.40
C ILE A 296 6.23 4.64 1.99
N SER A 297 5.63 3.50 1.64
CA SER A 297 4.24 3.44 1.18
C SER A 297 3.28 3.12 2.32
N THR A 298 2.92 4.13 3.12
CA THR A 298 1.96 3.98 4.21
C THR A 298 0.94 5.12 4.24
N MET A 299 -0.20 4.93 4.92
CA MET A 299 -1.23 5.98 5.01
C MET A 299 -0.73 7.21 5.80
N GLU A 300 0.14 6.99 6.78
CA GLU A 300 0.75 8.03 7.60
C GLU A 300 1.63 8.94 6.75
N THR A 301 2.45 8.35 5.88
CA THR A 301 3.34 9.11 4.98
C THR A 301 2.57 9.87 3.91
N SER A 302 1.46 9.31 3.39
CA SER A 302 0.53 10.06 2.55
C SER A 302 -0.09 11.27 3.27
N THR A 303 -0.37 11.15 4.57
CA THR A 303 -0.90 12.25 5.38
C THR A 303 0.14 13.35 5.60
N VAL A 304 1.40 12.96 5.86
CA VAL A 304 2.53 13.91 5.94
C VAL A 304 2.73 14.63 4.61
N SER A 305 2.71 13.90 3.49
CA SER A 305 2.80 14.48 2.15
C SER A 305 1.68 15.48 1.87
N ALA A 306 0.44 15.16 2.26
CA ALA A 306 -0.70 16.06 2.15
C ALA A 306 -0.51 17.36 2.95
N ARG A 307 -0.06 17.25 4.22
CA ARG A 307 0.24 18.43 5.06
C ARG A 307 1.33 19.29 4.41
N ASN A 308 2.40 18.68 3.93
CA ASN A 308 3.49 19.41 3.26
C ASN A 308 3.03 20.11 1.97
N ALA A 309 2.18 19.47 1.17
CA ALA A 309 1.66 20.07 -0.07
C ALA A 309 0.78 21.28 0.24
N VAL A 310 -0.05 21.19 1.27
CA VAL A 310 -0.86 22.32 1.75
C VAL A 310 0.04 23.43 2.32
N ALA A 311 1.11 23.08 3.04
CA ALA A 311 2.08 24.06 3.55
C ALA A 311 2.72 24.85 2.40
N LEU A 312 3.14 24.19 1.31
CA LEU A 312 3.70 24.85 0.13
C LEU A 312 2.70 25.82 -0.51
N LEU A 313 1.44 25.40 -0.65
CA LEU A 313 0.38 26.26 -1.17
C LEU A 313 0.14 27.48 -0.27
N LEU A 314 0.04 27.28 1.04
CA LEU A 314 -0.20 28.35 2.01
C LEU A 314 1.00 29.31 2.08
N GLN A 315 2.22 28.81 2.07
CA GLN A 315 3.43 29.63 2.05
C GLN A 315 3.48 30.50 0.79
N LYS A 316 3.15 29.94 -0.38
CA LYS A 316 3.06 30.71 -1.63
C LYS A 316 1.99 31.80 -1.56
N THR A 317 0.89 31.54 -0.87
CA THR A 317 -0.29 32.43 -0.85
C THR A 317 -0.20 33.51 0.23
N PHE A 318 0.29 33.16 1.41
CA PHE A 318 0.25 33.98 2.63
C PHE A 318 1.64 34.26 3.22
N GLY A 319 2.69 33.68 2.66
CA GLY A 319 4.07 33.87 3.11
C GLY A 319 4.53 32.86 4.16
N TRP A 320 5.84 32.87 4.40
CA TRP A 320 6.51 31.96 5.33
C TRP A 320 6.01 32.12 6.77
N ASP A 321 5.80 33.36 7.21
CA ASP A 321 5.36 33.69 8.56
C ASP A 321 3.99 33.10 8.89
N PHE A 322 3.09 32.95 7.90
CA PHE A 322 1.78 32.32 8.12
C PHE A 322 1.91 30.84 8.47
N VAL A 323 2.74 30.11 7.72
CA VAL A 323 2.90 28.66 7.87
C VAL A 323 3.73 28.32 9.10
N HIS A 324 4.79 29.09 9.37
CA HIS A 324 5.80 28.80 10.41
C HIS A 324 5.74 29.76 11.61
N GLY A 325 4.81 30.70 11.62
CA GLY A 325 4.56 31.64 12.74
C GLY A 325 5.60 32.75 12.89
N GLY A 326 6.56 32.83 11.98
CA GLY A 326 7.54 33.91 11.92
C GLY A 326 8.61 33.83 13.02
N LYS A 327 9.39 34.90 13.16
CA LYS A 327 10.50 34.99 14.13
C LYS A 327 10.06 35.08 15.61
N ARG A 328 8.76 35.11 15.89
CA ARG A 328 8.19 35.37 17.23
C ARG A 328 7.63 34.12 17.92
N CYS A 329 7.78 32.94 17.32
CA CYS A 329 7.38 31.70 17.98
C CYS A 329 8.43 31.26 18.99
N ASP A 330 7.98 31.07 20.23
CA ASP A 330 8.80 30.57 21.33
C ASP A 330 8.80 29.02 21.31
N TRP A 331 9.48 28.45 20.31
CA TRP A 331 9.55 27.00 20.09
C TRP A 331 10.16 26.22 21.27
N GLN A 332 10.87 26.91 22.19
CA GLN A 332 11.53 26.30 23.34
C GLN A 332 10.60 26.03 24.53
N LYS A 333 9.42 26.69 24.61
CA LYS A 333 8.47 26.44 25.72
C LYS A 333 7.66 25.15 25.59
N GLY A 334 7.77 24.45 24.45
CA GLY A 334 7.08 23.17 24.22
C GLY A 334 7.74 21.95 24.90
N GLU A 335 9.00 22.03 25.31
CA GLU A 335 9.71 20.90 25.93
C GLU A 335 9.42 20.75 27.44
N GLU A 336 9.14 21.83 28.17
CA GLU A 336 8.80 21.75 29.61
C GLU A 336 7.38 21.23 29.87
N MET A 337 6.50 21.18 28.85
CA MET A 337 5.11 20.72 28.97
C MET A 337 4.90 19.26 28.51
N LEU A 338 5.97 18.47 28.37
CA LEU A 338 5.87 17.03 28.05
C LEU A 338 6.03 16.11 29.27
N THR A 339 6.30 16.67 30.45
CA THR A 339 6.59 15.87 31.66
C THR A 339 5.59 16.02 32.81
N SER A 340 4.65 16.96 32.76
CA SER A 340 3.63 17.10 33.80
C SER A 340 2.21 17.05 33.24
N ASP A 341 1.58 15.91 33.49
CA ASP A 341 0.14 15.77 33.73
C ASP A 341 -0.80 15.82 32.50
N MET A 342 -1.09 14.62 31.98
CA MET A 342 -2.11 14.34 30.95
C MET A 342 -3.56 14.58 31.41
N SER A 343 -3.81 15.13 32.60
CA SER A 343 -5.15 15.26 33.18
C SER A 343 -5.74 16.68 33.22
N SER A 344 -5.01 17.72 32.81
CA SER A 344 -5.44 19.12 32.96
C SER A 344 -6.01 19.80 31.71
N ARG A 345 -6.22 19.09 30.59
CA ARG A 345 -7.02 19.63 29.46
C ARG A 345 -8.51 19.72 29.83
N ARG A 346 -8.88 20.73 30.60
CA ARG A 346 -10.23 21.31 30.69
C ARG A 346 -10.16 22.68 30.01
N LYS A 347 -10.72 22.82 28.80
CA LYS A 347 -12.11 23.18 28.47
C LYS A 347 -12.37 24.69 28.60
N GLU A 348 -12.75 25.27 27.45
CA GLU A 348 -13.48 26.55 27.26
C GLU A 348 -12.59 27.76 27.63
N ASP A 349 -11.91 28.44 26.70
CA ASP A 349 -12.44 29.23 25.58
C ASP A 349 -11.40 29.38 24.44
N ASP A 350 -11.87 29.61 23.19
CA ASP A 350 -11.12 29.84 21.92
C ASP A 350 -10.57 28.65 21.09
N ASP A 351 -11.03 27.42 21.33
CA ASP A 351 -10.70 26.25 20.49
C ASP A 351 -11.23 26.31 19.04
N GLN A 352 -11.93 27.38 18.63
CA GLN A 352 -12.34 27.61 17.25
C GLN A 352 -11.30 28.40 16.42
N GLU A 353 -10.31 29.05 17.04
CA GLU A 353 -9.32 29.90 16.36
C GLU A 353 -7.88 29.36 16.37
N ALA A 354 -7.67 28.10 16.74
CA ALA A 354 -6.42 27.41 16.42
C ALA A 354 -6.44 26.97 14.95
N TRP A 355 -6.19 27.89 14.01
CA TRP A 355 -6.23 27.62 12.55
C TRP A 355 -5.33 26.42 12.17
N ALA A 356 -5.93 25.22 12.08
CA ALA A 356 -5.39 23.96 11.58
C ALA A 356 -3.99 23.51 12.09
N GLY A 357 -3.50 24.09 13.19
CA GLY A 357 -2.14 23.84 13.69
C GLY A 357 -1.05 24.35 12.73
N TRP A 358 -1.25 25.52 12.12
CA TRP A 358 -0.19 26.28 11.42
C TRP A 358 0.40 27.35 12.35
N GLY A 359 1.43 28.08 11.90
CA GLY A 359 2.05 29.13 12.70
C GLY A 359 2.98 28.54 13.77
N CYS A 360 2.89 29.04 15.00
CA CYS A 360 3.66 28.53 16.14
C CYS A 360 3.26 27.12 16.60
N ASN A 361 2.16 26.58 16.06
CA ASN A 361 1.68 25.23 16.31
C ASN A 361 1.97 24.28 15.13
N SER A 362 2.87 24.66 14.21
CA SER A 362 3.17 23.88 13.00
C SER A 362 4.07 22.66 13.23
N GLY A 363 4.72 22.58 14.40
CA GLY A 363 5.63 21.52 14.83
C GLY A 363 4.97 20.24 15.34
#